data_AF-L0RU81-F1
#
_entry.id   AF-L0RU81-F1
#
_cell.length_a   1.000
_cell.length_b   1.000
_cell.length_c   1.000
_cell.angle_alpha   90.00
_cell.angle_beta   90.00
_cell.angle_gamma   90.00
#
_symmetry.space_group_name_H-M   'P 1'
#
loop_
_entity.id
_entity.type
_entity.pdbx_description
1 polymer ?
#
loop_
_entity_poly.entity_id
_entity_poly.type
_entity_poly.pdbx_seq_one_letter_code
_entity_poly.pdbx_strand_id
1 'polypeptide(L)'
;MKKWKKIINKCLIMTATSIITISNACNSNDTELNRLKSELLTSLNYLQYPKENDNQNVIAILELKKKINNSTKENIKQLKETINKLKQLIPTTLNKIKNLSLSKQKIYKDILNSSHTVPSLESLKIRIDNTIEEEKELISKKINNLQYVPIEKRSKTILDLNNKNYYEMIDEYKYLLKENIVTWIDVLPYPNKKANAKNKLLNKYTDLDKQTDEEILKIDQILAKLEAKIRLKLTEIEQLNYPDSSNDPIAANYFKAQLNEADTDDKVDAIFSKQWNAKIKYWNQLLQKISNNEHHQRLLHQLKNTFFWKQ
;
A
#
# COMPACT_ATOMS: atom_id res chain seq x y z
N MET A 1 -35.15 -93.59 -18.44
CA MET A 1 -35.15 -92.52 -17.40
C MET A 1 -33.77 -91.98 -17.00
N LYS A 2 -32.68 -92.75 -16.98
CA LYS A 2 -31.35 -92.28 -16.51
C LYS A 2 -30.70 -91.16 -17.36
N LYS A 3 -30.94 -91.08 -18.67
CA LYS A 3 -30.38 -90.05 -19.58
C LYS A 3 -30.93 -88.65 -19.32
N TRP A 4 -32.25 -88.52 -19.10
CA TRP A 4 -32.92 -87.24 -18.86
C TRP A 4 -32.54 -86.59 -17.52
N LYS A 5 -32.38 -87.38 -16.46
CA LYS A 5 -31.86 -86.89 -15.17
C LYS A 5 -30.47 -86.26 -15.30
N LYS A 6 -29.59 -86.82 -16.14
CA LYS A 6 -28.22 -86.31 -16.34
C LYS A 6 -28.21 -84.98 -17.10
N ILE A 7 -29.15 -84.78 -18.04
CA ILE A 7 -29.30 -83.53 -18.79
C ILE A 7 -29.88 -82.43 -17.90
N ILE A 8 -30.95 -82.73 -17.15
CA ILE A 8 -31.57 -81.77 -16.22
C ILE A 8 -30.55 -81.31 -15.17
N ASN A 9 -29.75 -82.23 -14.62
CA ASN A 9 -28.72 -81.88 -13.63
C ASN A 9 -27.60 -81.02 -14.25
N LYS A 10 -27.20 -81.28 -15.50
CA LYS A 10 -26.24 -80.41 -16.23
C LYS A 10 -26.80 -79.01 -16.49
N CYS A 11 -28.07 -78.90 -16.87
CA CYS A 11 -28.73 -77.60 -17.08
C CYS A 11 -28.88 -76.82 -15.77
N LEU A 12 -29.21 -77.48 -14.66
CA LEU A 12 -29.27 -76.87 -13.32
C LEU A 12 -27.90 -76.41 -12.83
N ILE A 13 -26.85 -77.19 -13.06
CA ILE A 13 -25.48 -76.80 -12.69
C ILE A 13 -25.01 -75.62 -13.56
N MET A 14 -25.29 -75.63 -14.87
CA MET A 14 -24.92 -74.51 -15.76
C MET A 14 -25.65 -73.22 -15.37
N THR A 15 -26.95 -73.28 -15.07
CA THR A 15 -27.72 -72.12 -14.62
C THR A 15 -27.26 -71.62 -13.25
N ALA A 16 -26.98 -72.51 -12.29
CA ALA A 16 -26.43 -72.12 -10.99
C ALA A 16 -25.03 -71.47 -11.13
N THR A 17 -24.17 -72.01 -12.00
CA THR A 17 -22.82 -71.46 -12.25
C THR A 17 -22.91 -70.10 -12.94
N SER A 18 -23.83 -69.92 -13.90
CA SER A 18 -24.10 -68.62 -14.53
C SER A 18 -24.67 -67.61 -13.54
N ILE A 19 -25.59 -68.01 -12.65
CA ILE A 19 -26.16 -67.13 -11.62
C ILE A 19 -25.10 -66.73 -10.58
N ILE A 20 -24.21 -67.65 -10.17
CA ILE A 20 -23.10 -67.34 -9.26
C ILE A 20 -22.07 -66.42 -9.93
N THR A 21 -21.80 -66.61 -11.23
CA THR A 21 -20.87 -65.75 -11.97
C THR A 21 -21.45 -64.35 -12.20
N ILE A 22 -22.76 -64.23 -12.44
CA ILE A 22 -23.47 -62.94 -12.53
C ILE A 22 -23.55 -62.28 -11.14
N SER A 23 -23.83 -63.03 -10.07
CA SER A 23 -23.85 -62.51 -8.69
C SER A 23 -22.47 -62.02 -8.23
N ASN A 24 -21.39 -62.69 -8.62
CA ASN A 24 -20.03 -62.26 -8.31
C ASN A 24 -19.56 -61.08 -9.18
N ALA A 25 -20.03 -60.98 -10.44
CA ALA A 25 -19.82 -59.81 -11.28
C ALA A 25 -20.65 -58.58 -10.83
N CYS A 26 -21.80 -58.80 -10.19
CA CYS A 26 -22.57 -57.74 -9.54
C CYS A 26 -21.93 -57.26 -8.22
N ASN A 27 -21.27 -58.15 -7.45
CA ASN A 27 -20.58 -57.80 -6.20
C ASN A 27 -19.19 -57.13 -6.38
N SER A 28 -18.51 -57.33 -7.51
CA SER A 28 -17.20 -56.71 -7.77
C SER A 28 -17.30 -55.23 -8.16
N ASN A 29 -18.44 -54.79 -8.69
CA ASN A 29 -18.69 -53.38 -9.00
C ASN A 29 -18.92 -52.53 -7.74
N ASP A 30 -19.50 -53.12 -6.68
CA ASP A 30 -19.71 -52.45 -5.40
C ASP A 30 -18.41 -52.31 -4.58
N THR A 31 -17.49 -53.27 -4.66
CA THR A 31 -16.19 -53.19 -3.96
C THR A 31 -15.30 -52.08 -4.51
N GLU A 32 -15.17 -51.96 -5.85
CA GLU A 32 -14.39 -50.87 -6.46
C GLU A 32 -15.03 -49.50 -6.23
N LEU A 33 -16.36 -49.40 -6.32
CA LEU A 33 -17.09 -48.16 -6.03
C LEU A 33 -16.86 -47.72 -4.57
N ASN A 34 -16.98 -48.65 -3.61
CA ASN A 34 -16.77 -48.36 -2.19
C ASN A 34 -15.31 -48.01 -1.87
N ARG A 35 -14.34 -48.62 -2.57
CA ARG A 35 -12.92 -48.23 -2.51
C ARG A 35 -12.72 -46.79 -2.95
N LEU A 36 -13.26 -46.41 -4.12
CA LEU A 36 -13.17 -45.04 -4.64
C LEU A 36 -13.88 -44.02 -3.74
N LYS A 37 -15.05 -44.35 -3.16
CA LYS A 37 -15.72 -43.49 -2.16
C LYS A 37 -14.81 -43.24 -0.96
N SER A 38 -14.19 -44.29 -0.42
CA SER A 38 -13.30 -44.20 0.75
C SER A 38 -12.06 -43.34 0.49
N GLU A 39 -11.46 -43.46 -0.70
CA GLU A 39 -10.34 -42.61 -1.14
C GLU A 39 -10.74 -41.13 -1.24
N LEU A 40 -11.94 -40.85 -1.76
CA LEU A 40 -12.45 -39.49 -1.89
C LEU A 40 -12.80 -38.87 -0.53
N LEU A 41 -13.39 -39.63 0.38
CA LEU A 41 -13.67 -39.20 1.75
C LEU A 41 -12.38 -38.87 2.51
N THR A 42 -11.36 -39.72 2.36
CA THR A 42 -10.02 -39.45 2.89
C THR A 42 -9.45 -38.17 2.31
N SER A 43 -9.55 -38.01 0.99
CA SER A 43 -9.11 -36.81 0.26
C SER A 43 -9.79 -35.51 0.70
N LEU A 44 -11.08 -35.55 1.06
CA LEU A 44 -11.80 -34.39 1.56
C LEU A 44 -11.26 -33.89 2.90
N ASN A 45 -10.83 -34.80 3.79
CA ASN A 45 -10.28 -34.43 5.09
C ASN A 45 -8.94 -33.66 4.97
N TYR A 46 -8.31 -33.67 3.79
CA TYR A 46 -7.06 -32.94 3.52
C TYR A 46 -7.28 -31.61 2.77
N LEU A 47 -8.52 -31.13 2.60
CA LEU A 47 -8.75 -29.79 2.05
C LEU A 47 -8.32 -28.73 3.07
N GLN A 48 -7.31 -27.93 2.72
CA GLN A 48 -6.65 -26.97 3.60
C GLN A 48 -7.37 -25.61 3.66
N TYR A 49 -8.64 -25.61 4.08
CA TYR A 49 -9.34 -24.34 4.33
C TYR A 49 -8.75 -23.59 5.56
N PRO A 50 -8.82 -22.25 5.59
CA PRO A 50 -8.45 -21.47 6.77
C PRO A 50 -9.19 -21.92 8.04
N LYS A 51 -8.47 -22.09 9.16
CA LYS A 51 -9.02 -22.56 10.46
C LYS A 51 -9.81 -21.51 11.26
N GLU A 52 -10.00 -20.31 10.70
CA GLU A 52 -10.54 -19.17 11.45
C GLU A 52 -12.08 -19.19 11.54
N ASN A 53 -12.77 -20.00 10.70
CA ASN A 53 -14.23 -20.03 10.61
C ASN A 53 -14.75 -21.47 10.32
N ASP A 54 -14.65 -22.35 11.32
CA ASP A 54 -14.87 -23.80 11.16
C ASP A 54 -16.27 -24.18 10.66
N ASN A 55 -17.30 -23.40 10.97
CA ASN A 55 -18.69 -23.79 10.71
C ASN A 55 -19.04 -23.89 9.20
N GLN A 56 -18.58 -22.97 8.36
CA GLN A 56 -18.93 -23.00 6.93
C GLN A 56 -18.13 -24.06 6.14
N ASN A 57 -16.84 -24.19 6.46
CA ASN A 57 -15.99 -25.25 5.92
C ASN A 57 -16.54 -26.64 6.24
N VAL A 58 -17.03 -26.84 7.47
CA VAL A 58 -17.68 -28.08 7.89
C VAL A 58 -18.94 -28.36 7.08
N ILE A 59 -19.81 -27.37 6.85
CA ILE A 59 -21.05 -27.55 6.06
C ILE A 59 -20.73 -28.02 4.64
N ALA A 60 -19.78 -27.38 3.96
CA ALA A 60 -19.43 -27.75 2.60
C ALA A 60 -18.74 -29.10 2.48
N ILE A 61 -17.84 -29.41 3.42
CA ILE A 61 -17.23 -30.74 3.51
C ILE A 61 -18.33 -31.79 3.73
N LEU A 62 -19.34 -31.50 4.57
CA LEU A 62 -20.48 -32.40 4.79
C LEU A 62 -21.33 -32.58 3.54
N GLU A 63 -21.57 -31.52 2.75
CA GLU A 63 -22.28 -31.64 1.47
C GLU A 63 -21.53 -32.49 0.45
N LEU A 64 -20.21 -32.30 0.31
CA LEU A 64 -19.37 -33.14 -0.54
C LEU A 64 -19.33 -34.60 -0.06
N LYS A 65 -19.28 -34.83 1.26
CA LYS A 65 -19.40 -36.17 1.86
C LYS A 65 -20.74 -36.83 1.48
N LYS A 66 -21.86 -36.11 1.59
CA LYS A 66 -23.18 -36.61 1.16
C LYS A 66 -23.21 -36.96 -0.32
N LYS A 67 -22.65 -36.09 -1.19
CA LYS A 67 -22.58 -36.35 -2.64
C LYS A 67 -21.76 -37.60 -2.94
N ILE A 68 -20.60 -37.81 -2.32
CA ILE A 68 -19.78 -39.01 -2.50
C ILE A 68 -20.54 -40.27 -2.10
N ASN A 69 -21.18 -40.27 -0.93
CA ASN A 69 -21.89 -41.45 -0.43
C ASN A 69 -23.03 -41.87 -1.37
N ASN A 70 -23.72 -40.91 -1.98
CA ASN A 70 -24.86 -41.14 -2.88
C ASN A 70 -24.47 -41.33 -4.37
N SER A 71 -23.18 -41.32 -4.71
CA SER A 71 -22.72 -41.34 -6.11
C SER A 71 -22.60 -42.73 -6.73
N THR A 72 -22.85 -42.77 -8.05
CA THR A 72 -22.53 -43.88 -8.96
C THR A 72 -21.07 -43.82 -9.43
N LYS A 73 -20.61 -44.84 -10.16
CA LYS A 73 -19.21 -44.96 -10.63
C LYS A 73 -18.78 -43.79 -11.54
N GLU A 74 -19.65 -43.37 -12.46
CA GLU A 74 -19.39 -42.23 -13.36
C GLU A 74 -19.32 -40.90 -12.60
N ASN A 75 -20.26 -40.69 -11.66
CA ASN A 75 -20.31 -39.48 -10.82
C ASN A 75 -19.08 -39.37 -9.89
N ILE A 76 -18.54 -40.50 -9.43
CA ILE A 76 -17.31 -40.55 -8.63
C ILE A 76 -16.11 -40.00 -9.40
N LYS A 77 -15.99 -40.28 -10.70
CA LYS A 77 -14.88 -39.76 -11.51
C LYS A 77 -14.91 -38.23 -11.59
N GLN A 78 -16.09 -37.65 -11.83
CA GLN A 78 -16.30 -36.20 -11.84
C GLN A 78 -16.05 -35.57 -10.46
N LEU A 79 -16.47 -36.23 -9.39
CA LEU A 79 -16.18 -35.78 -8.02
C LEU A 79 -14.69 -35.83 -7.70
N LYS A 80 -13.96 -36.84 -8.18
CA LYS A 80 -12.50 -36.94 -8.03
C LYS A 80 -11.79 -35.78 -8.70
N GLU A 81 -12.17 -35.44 -9.94
CA GLU A 81 -11.64 -34.28 -10.64
C GLU A 81 -11.96 -32.98 -9.91
N THR A 82 -13.19 -32.82 -9.43
CA THR A 82 -13.62 -31.65 -8.64
C THR A 82 -12.77 -31.51 -7.37
N ILE A 83 -12.63 -32.57 -6.57
CA ILE A 83 -11.86 -32.56 -5.33
C ILE A 83 -10.38 -32.28 -5.60
N ASN A 84 -9.80 -32.84 -6.66
CA ASN A 84 -8.42 -32.55 -7.06
C ASN A 84 -8.23 -31.08 -7.45
N LYS A 85 -9.18 -30.48 -8.19
CA LYS A 85 -9.15 -29.04 -8.48
C LYS A 85 -9.25 -28.20 -7.21
N LEU A 86 -10.15 -28.56 -6.28
CA LEU A 86 -10.28 -27.87 -4.98
C LEU A 86 -8.97 -27.94 -4.18
N LYS A 87 -8.32 -29.12 -4.11
CA LYS A 87 -7.03 -29.32 -3.44
C LYS A 87 -5.92 -28.42 -3.99
N GLN A 88 -5.97 -28.06 -5.26
CA GLN A 88 -4.99 -27.16 -5.89
C GLN A 88 -5.39 -25.69 -5.72
N LEU A 89 -6.67 -25.36 -5.91
CA LEU A 89 -7.17 -23.99 -5.89
C LEU A 89 -7.11 -23.40 -4.48
N ILE A 90 -7.51 -24.13 -3.43
CA ILE A 90 -7.57 -23.59 -2.06
C ILE A 90 -6.18 -23.10 -1.60
N PRO A 91 -5.09 -23.89 -1.65
CA PRO A 91 -3.77 -23.41 -1.24
C PRO A 91 -3.24 -22.28 -2.13
N THR A 92 -3.50 -22.34 -3.44
CA THR A 92 -3.09 -21.29 -4.38
C THR A 92 -3.77 -19.96 -4.06
N THR A 93 -5.08 -19.98 -3.81
CA THR A 93 -5.86 -18.81 -3.41
C THR A 93 -5.40 -18.30 -2.05
N LEU A 94 -5.16 -19.18 -1.08
CA LEU A 94 -4.64 -18.80 0.23
C LEU A 94 -3.26 -18.11 0.12
N ASN A 95 -2.39 -18.60 -0.77
CA ASN A 95 -1.10 -17.97 -1.01
C ASN A 95 -1.24 -16.56 -1.59
N LYS A 96 -2.15 -16.37 -2.55
CA LYS A 96 -2.44 -15.03 -3.09
C LYS A 96 -3.00 -14.09 -2.03
N ILE A 97 -3.87 -14.57 -1.14
CA ILE A 97 -4.39 -13.77 -0.03
C ILE A 97 -3.24 -13.23 0.83
N LYS A 98 -2.21 -14.03 1.14
CA LYS A 98 -1.06 -13.57 1.95
C LYS A 98 -0.32 -12.37 1.34
N ASN A 99 -0.44 -12.15 0.03
CA ASN A 99 0.22 -11.05 -0.66
C ASN A 99 -0.53 -9.71 -0.52
N LEU A 100 -1.73 -9.70 0.07
CA LEU A 100 -2.55 -8.51 0.28
C LEU A 100 -2.26 -7.83 1.63
N SER A 101 -2.79 -6.61 1.81
CA SER A 101 -2.83 -5.95 3.12
C SER A 101 -3.62 -6.75 4.18
N LEU A 102 -3.26 -6.60 5.47
CA LEU A 102 -3.91 -7.31 6.60
C LEU A 102 -5.45 -7.19 6.58
N SER A 103 -5.97 -6.00 6.28
CA SER A 103 -7.41 -5.75 6.25
C SER A 103 -8.12 -6.58 5.17
N LYS A 104 -7.51 -6.69 3.98
CA LYS A 104 -8.02 -7.48 2.86
C LYS A 104 -7.81 -8.97 3.09
N GLN A 105 -6.70 -9.37 3.73
CA GLN A 105 -6.45 -10.75 4.11
C GLN A 105 -7.61 -11.34 4.91
N LYS A 106 -8.07 -10.60 5.93
CA LYS A 106 -9.19 -11.03 6.77
C LYS A 106 -10.47 -11.26 5.95
N ILE A 107 -10.85 -10.28 5.14
CA ILE A 107 -12.05 -10.34 4.29
C ILE A 107 -11.99 -11.54 3.34
N TYR A 108 -10.87 -11.74 2.64
CA TYR A 108 -10.78 -12.80 1.65
C TYR A 108 -10.60 -14.18 2.26
N LYS A 109 -10.04 -14.32 3.47
CA LYS A 109 -10.08 -15.58 4.23
C LYS A 109 -11.51 -15.97 4.57
N ASP A 110 -12.35 -15.04 4.99
CA ASP A 110 -13.77 -15.30 5.27
C ASP A 110 -14.54 -15.72 4.00
N ILE A 111 -14.30 -15.05 2.88
CA ILE A 111 -14.91 -15.41 1.59
C ILE A 111 -14.41 -16.78 1.13
N LEU A 112 -13.11 -17.09 1.28
CA LEU A 112 -12.54 -18.40 0.96
C LEU A 112 -13.20 -19.51 1.79
N ASN A 113 -13.45 -19.27 3.09
CA ASN A 113 -14.17 -20.20 3.98
C ASN A 113 -15.63 -20.43 3.59
N SER A 114 -16.18 -19.58 2.73
CA SER A 114 -17.54 -19.70 2.19
C SER A 114 -17.55 -20.23 0.73
N SER A 115 -16.38 -20.46 0.13
CA SER A 115 -16.20 -20.77 -1.30
C SER A 115 -15.88 -22.25 -1.49
N HIS A 116 -16.89 -23.02 -1.89
CA HIS A 116 -16.83 -24.48 -1.84
C HIS A 116 -16.95 -25.19 -3.18
N THR A 117 -17.10 -24.41 -4.25
CA THR A 117 -17.17 -24.91 -5.62
C THR A 117 -15.99 -24.40 -6.43
N VAL A 118 -15.59 -25.15 -7.45
CA VAL A 118 -14.52 -24.73 -8.37
C VAL A 118 -14.82 -23.35 -8.97
N PRO A 119 -16.03 -23.07 -9.52
CA PRO A 119 -16.35 -21.74 -10.05
C PRO A 119 -16.27 -20.61 -9.02
N SER A 120 -16.71 -20.86 -7.77
CA SER A 120 -16.61 -19.86 -6.69
C SER A 120 -15.16 -19.52 -6.35
N LEU A 121 -14.27 -20.53 -6.33
CA LEU A 121 -12.85 -20.31 -6.06
C LEU A 121 -12.14 -19.63 -7.23
N GLU A 122 -12.49 -19.96 -8.46
CA GLU A 122 -11.96 -19.28 -9.65
C GLU A 122 -12.38 -17.81 -9.67
N SER A 123 -13.65 -17.52 -9.37
CA SER A 123 -14.15 -16.14 -9.24
C SER A 123 -13.45 -15.37 -8.12
N LEU A 124 -13.24 -16.01 -6.97
CA LEU A 124 -12.50 -15.43 -5.85
C LEU A 124 -11.05 -15.13 -6.23
N LYS A 125 -10.39 -16.03 -6.95
CA LYS A 125 -9.01 -15.85 -7.41
C LYS A 125 -8.88 -14.61 -8.31
N ILE A 126 -9.81 -14.43 -9.26
CA ILE A 126 -9.86 -13.24 -10.12
C ILE A 126 -10.06 -11.97 -9.28
N ARG A 127 -10.96 -12.02 -8.30
CA ARG A 127 -11.22 -10.88 -7.42
C ARG A 127 -10.00 -10.49 -6.58
N ILE A 128 -9.24 -11.47 -6.09
CA ILE A 128 -7.98 -11.25 -5.38
C ILE A 128 -6.94 -10.63 -6.33
N ASP A 129 -6.82 -11.13 -7.56
CA ASP A 129 -5.89 -10.59 -8.56
C ASP A 129 -6.18 -9.11 -8.86
N ASN A 130 -7.46 -8.75 -9.01
CA ASN A 130 -7.85 -7.36 -9.18
C ASN A 130 -7.49 -6.50 -7.95
N THR A 131 -7.70 -7.00 -6.73
CA THR A 131 -7.31 -6.26 -5.52
C THR A 131 -5.80 -6.09 -5.38
N ILE A 132 -5.00 -7.08 -5.81
CA ILE A 132 -3.53 -6.95 -5.85
C ILE A 132 -3.13 -5.79 -6.78
N GLU A 133 -3.73 -5.72 -7.97
CA GLU A 133 -3.45 -4.63 -8.91
C GLU A 133 -3.93 -3.26 -8.38
N GLU A 134 -5.10 -3.19 -7.73
CA GLU A 134 -5.58 -1.96 -7.08
C GLU A 134 -4.62 -1.46 -5.99
N GLU A 135 -4.13 -2.36 -5.12
CA GLU A 135 -3.17 -2.00 -4.07
C GLU A 135 -1.84 -1.52 -4.67
N LYS A 136 -1.38 -2.16 -5.75
CA LYS A 136 -0.18 -1.77 -6.49
C LYS A 136 -0.34 -0.42 -7.20
N GLU A 137 -1.48 -0.15 -7.82
CA GLU A 137 -1.78 1.13 -8.46
C GLU A 137 -1.74 2.26 -7.43
N LEU A 138 -2.33 2.03 -6.25
CA LEU A 138 -2.29 2.98 -5.15
C LEU A 138 -0.86 3.31 -4.70
N ILE A 139 -0.01 2.30 -4.52
CA ILE A 139 1.40 2.50 -4.14
C ILE A 139 2.18 3.19 -5.27
N SER A 140 1.95 2.79 -6.52
CA SER A 140 2.57 3.43 -7.70
C SER A 140 2.23 4.91 -7.78
N LYS A 141 0.97 5.28 -7.50
CA LYS A 141 0.54 6.68 -7.42
C LYS A 141 1.26 7.43 -6.30
N LYS A 142 1.42 6.81 -5.12
CA LYS A 142 2.18 7.41 -4.01
C LYS A 142 3.65 7.66 -4.41
N ILE A 143 4.30 6.68 -5.05
CA ILE A 143 5.69 6.83 -5.54
C ILE A 143 5.79 7.96 -6.59
N ASN A 144 4.87 8.01 -7.54
CA ASN A 144 4.84 9.05 -8.57
C ASN A 144 4.64 10.47 -8.03
N ASN A 145 4.09 10.61 -6.83
CA ASN A 145 3.90 11.90 -6.18
C ASN A 145 5.15 12.40 -5.43
N LEU A 146 6.20 11.57 -5.29
CA LEU A 146 7.45 11.96 -4.63
C LEU A 146 8.26 12.92 -5.52
N GLN A 147 8.07 14.22 -5.36
CA GLN A 147 8.57 15.25 -6.29
C GLN A 147 10.09 15.41 -6.30
N TYR A 148 10.76 15.08 -5.20
CA TYR A 148 12.20 15.26 -5.03
C TYR A 148 13.00 14.00 -5.33
N VAL A 149 12.34 12.92 -5.75
CA VAL A 149 13.00 11.69 -6.24
C VAL A 149 13.05 11.74 -7.78
N PRO A 150 14.20 11.46 -8.41
CA PRO A 150 14.32 11.44 -9.87
C PRO A 150 13.28 10.54 -10.56
N ILE A 151 12.76 10.99 -11.70
CA ILE A 151 11.72 10.27 -12.47
C ILE A 151 12.18 8.86 -12.85
N GLU A 152 13.44 8.70 -13.23
CA GLU A 152 14.03 7.42 -13.64
C GLU A 152 14.01 6.42 -12.49
N LYS A 153 14.32 6.89 -11.27
CA LYS A 153 14.32 6.08 -10.06
C LYS A 153 12.91 5.67 -9.66
N ARG A 154 11.96 6.61 -9.70
CA ARG A 154 10.54 6.32 -9.44
C ARG A 154 9.98 5.29 -10.42
N SER A 155 10.23 5.48 -11.71
CA SER A 155 9.79 4.56 -12.77
C SER A 155 10.37 3.16 -12.59
N LYS A 156 11.66 3.05 -12.24
CA LYS A 156 12.30 1.77 -11.96
C LYS A 156 11.67 1.07 -10.77
N THR A 157 11.49 1.76 -9.64
CA THR A 157 10.87 1.15 -8.45
C THR A 157 9.45 0.69 -8.73
N ILE A 158 8.65 1.45 -9.51
CA ILE A 158 7.29 1.06 -9.91
C ILE A 158 7.31 -0.25 -10.73
N LEU A 159 8.26 -0.41 -11.65
CA LEU A 159 8.43 -1.66 -12.40
C LEU A 159 8.78 -2.83 -11.48
N ASP A 160 9.63 -2.60 -10.49
CA ASP A 160 10.08 -3.62 -9.53
C ASP A 160 8.95 -4.07 -8.58
N LEU A 161 7.86 -3.30 -8.44
CA LEU A 161 6.69 -3.68 -7.64
C LEU A 161 5.97 -4.92 -8.17
N ASN A 162 6.09 -5.25 -9.45
CA ASN A 162 5.39 -6.39 -10.08
C ASN A 162 5.69 -7.75 -9.41
N ASN A 163 6.83 -7.85 -8.74
CA ASN A 163 7.30 -9.10 -8.13
C ASN A 163 7.23 -9.06 -6.59
N LYS A 164 6.55 -8.07 -6.02
CA LYS A 164 6.52 -7.81 -4.58
C LYS A 164 5.12 -8.03 -4.00
N ASN A 165 5.07 -8.53 -2.78
CA ASN A 165 3.85 -8.54 -1.98
C ASN A 165 3.55 -7.14 -1.41
N TYR A 166 2.35 -6.96 -0.85
CA TYR A 166 1.92 -5.67 -0.29
C TYR A 166 2.93 -5.03 0.66
N TYR A 167 3.49 -5.78 1.62
CA TYR A 167 4.41 -5.22 2.61
C TYR A 167 5.74 -4.83 1.97
N GLU A 168 6.27 -5.66 1.06
CA GLU A 168 7.46 -5.33 0.30
C GLU A 168 7.26 -4.06 -0.55
N MET A 169 6.07 -3.88 -1.15
CA MET A 169 5.75 -2.66 -1.90
C MET A 169 5.69 -1.42 -0.99
N ILE A 170 5.18 -1.55 0.23
CA ILE A 170 5.16 -0.47 1.22
C ILE A 170 6.57 -0.12 1.68
N ASP A 171 7.44 -1.10 1.88
CA ASP A 171 8.83 -0.88 2.29
C ASP A 171 9.62 -0.10 1.21
N GLU A 172 9.44 -0.45 -0.07
CA GLU A 172 10.01 0.31 -1.19
C GLU A 172 9.53 1.78 -1.20
N TYR A 173 8.22 1.98 -0.97
CA TYR A 173 7.66 3.33 -0.88
C TYR A 173 8.27 4.12 0.29
N LYS A 174 8.40 3.51 1.48
CA LYS A 174 9.00 4.15 2.66
C LYS A 174 10.45 4.54 2.43
N TYR A 175 11.22 3.67 1.78
CA TYR A 175 12.60 3.95 1.42
C TYR A 175 12.71 5.19 0.51
N LEU A 176 11.91 5.24 -0.56
CA LEU A 176 11.89 6.39 -1.46
C LEU A 176 11.36 7.66 -0.78
N LEU A 177 10.38 7.54 0.10
CA LEU A 177 9.84 8.68 0.85
C LEU A 177 10.92 9.30 1.75
N LYS A 178 11.76 8.48 2.41
CA LYS A 178 12.88 8.98 3.20
C LYS A 178 13.83 9.82 2.35
N GLU A 179 14.18 9.33 1.17
CA GLU A 179 15.03 10.05 0.23
C GLU A 179 14.37 11.33 -0.30
N ASN A 180 13.06 11.28 -0.58
CA ASN A 180 12.26 12.44 -0.95
C ASN A 180 12.36 13.53 0.12
N ILE A 181 12.12 13.19 1.38
CA ILE A 181 12.16 14.11 2.53
C ILE A 181 13.56 14.70 2.71
N VAL A 182 14.61 13.87 2.66
CA VAL A 182 16.00 14.33 2.78
C VAL A 182 16.33 15.33 1.68
N THR A 183 15.98 15.00 0.43
CA THR A 183 16.24 15.86 -0.72
C THR A 183 15.41 17.14 -0.64
N TRP A 184 14.14 17.04 -0.27
CA TRP A 184 13.25 18.19 -0.06
C TRP A 184 13.85 19.17 0.94
N ILE A 185 14.23 18.68 2.13
CA ILE A 185 14.86 19.51 3.16
C ILE A 185 16.20 20.06 2.65
N ASP A 186 16.98 19.31 1.86
CA ASP A 186 18.25 19.80 1.34
C ASP A 186 18.09 20.94 0.33
N VAL A 187 17.03 20.94 -0.49
CA VAL A 187 16.78 21.99 -1.49
C VAL A 187 16.00 23.19 -0.95
N LEU A 188 15.53 23.15 0.31
CA LEU A 188 14.95 24.33 0.95
C LEU A 188 15.95 25.50 0.94
N PRO A 189 15.50 26.73 0.64
CA PRO A 189 16.38 27.90 0.63
C PRO A 189 16.89 28.25 2.04
N TYR A 190 16.05 28.00 3.05
CA TYR A 190 16.35 28.15 4.47
C TYR A 190 15.71 27.01 5.26
N PRO A 191 16.28 26.60 6.40
CA PRO A 191 17.65 26.90 6.83
C PRO A 191 18.70 26.42 5.83
N ASN A 192 19.77 27.20 5.66
CA ASN A 192 20.83 26.85 4.70
C ASN A 192 21.63 25.62 5.16
N LYS A 193 22.49 25.08 4.27
CA LYS A 193 23.25 23.84 4.52
C LYS A 193 24.13 23.85 5.77
N LYS A 194 24.58 25.03 6.24
CA LYS A 194 25.45 25.17 7.42
C LYS A 194 24.65 25.37 8.71
N ALA A 195 23.34 25.57 8.61
CA ALA A 195 22.50 25.92 9.74
C ALA A 195 22.12 24.69 10.59
N ASN A 196 22.26 24.81 11.91
CA ASN A 196 21.88 23.75 12.85
C ASN A 196 20.39 23.38 12.76
N ALA A 197 19.53 24.34 12.42
CA ALA A 197 18.09 24.10 12.23
C ALA A 197 17.82 23.12 11.08
N LYS A 198 18.67 23.07 10.05
CA LYS A 198 18.56 22.09 8.95
C LYS A 198 18.77 20.67 9.44
N ASN A 199 19.79 20.46 10.27
CA ASN A 199 20.06 19.16 10.88
C ASN A 199 18.92 18.73 11.82
N LYS A 200 18.30 19.67 12.54
CA LYS A 200 17.12 19.38 13.36
C LYS A 200 15.93 18.94 12.52
N LEU A 201 15.67 19.61 11.39
CA LEU A 201 14.63 19.20 10.44
C LEU A 201 14.88 17.78 9.90
N LEU A 202 16.11 17.50 9.45
CA LEU A 202 16.48 16.18 8.96
C LEU A 202 16.25 15.11 10.03
N ASN A 203 16.75 15.31 11.26
CA ASN A 203 16.57 14.33 12.34
C ASN A 203 15.10 14.12 12.72
N LYS A 204 14.26 15.16 12.63
CA LYS A 204 12.84 15.08 12.96
C LYS A 204 12.05 14.20 11.99
N TYR A 205 12.36 14.26 10.70
CA TYR A 205 11.55 13.64 9.64
C TYR A 205 12.20 12.41 8.99
N THR A 206 13.38 11.96 9.46
CA THR A 206 14.08 10.78 8.90
C THR A 206 13.91 9.49 9.70
N ASP A 207 13.40 9.54 10.93
CA ASP A 207 13.00 8.34 11.70
C ASP A 207 11.56 7.93 11.33
N LEU A 208 11.41 7.37 10.12
CA LEU A 208 10.12 6.91 9.56
C LEU A 208 9.73 5.50 10.00
N ASP A 209 10.68 4.70 10.51
CA ASP A 209 10.46 3.28 10.81
C ASP A 209 9.48 3.06 11.97
N LYS A 210 9.26 4.09 12.79
CA LYS A 210 8.31 4.07 13.91
C LYS A 210 6.95 4.69 13.59
N GLN A 211 6.77 5.24 12.39
CA GLN A 211 5.57 5.98 12.03
C GLN A 211 4.54 5.10 11.33
N THR A 212 3.28 5.35 11.65
CA THR A 212 2.12 4.80 10.95
C THR A 212 2.00 5.41 9.55
N ASP A 213 1.29 4.72 8.65
CA ASP A 213 1.03 5.22 7.30
C ASP A 213 0.29 6.57 7.31
N GLU A 214 -0.54 6.83 8.34
CA GLU A 214 -1.24 8.10 8.53
C GLU A 214 -0.29 9.24 8.97
N GLU A 215 0.71 8.95 9.80
CA GLU A 215 1.72 9.91 10.21
C GLU A 215 2.65 10.28 9.05
N ILE A 216 3.04 9.27 8.26
CA ILE A 216 3.77 9.44 7.00
C ILE A 216 3.04 10.38 6.04
N LEU A 217 1.73 10.21 5.86
CA LEU A 217 0.91 11.05 4.98
C LEU A 217 0.82 12.52 5.45
N LYS A 218 1.00 12.78 6.75
CA LYS A 218 1.01 14.15 7.30
C LYS A 218 2.34 14.85 7.09
N ILE A 219 3.46 14.12 6.97
CA ILE A 219 4.78 14.73 6.77
C ILE A 219 4.82 15.57 5.50
N ASP A 220 4.32 15.04 4.38
CA ASP A 220 4.31 15.78 3.11
C ASP A 220 3.52 17.10 3.24
N GLN A 221 2.38 17.09 3.93
CA GLN A 221 1.58 18.30 4.16
C GLN A 221 2.30 19.31 5.05
N ILE A 222 2.97 18.83 6.10
CA ILE A 222 3.71 19.68 7.03
C ILE A 222 4.91 20.33 6.33
N LEU A 223 5.68 19.56 5.55
CA LEU A 223 6.84 20.07 4.81
C LEU A 223 6.43 21.03 3.70
N ALA A 224 5.35 20.74 2.97
CA ALA A 224 4.81 21.65 1.96
C ALA A 224 4.38 22.99 2.57
N LYS A 225 3.70 22.94 3.72
CA LYS A 225 3.28 24.15 4.43
C LYS A 225 4.48 24.96 4.93
N LEU A 226 5.48 24.28 5.50
CA LEU A 226 6.71 24.91 5.96
C LEU A 226 7.47 25.57 4.79
N GLU A 227 7.64 24.87 3.67
CA GLU A 227 8.28 25.41 2.48
C GLU A 227 7.56 26.66 1.97
N ALA A 228 6.23 26.60 1.83
CA ALA A 228 5.44 27.71 1.35
C ALA A 228 5.61 28.95 2.25
N LYS A 229 5.60 28.75 3.58
CA LYS A 229 5.86 29.82 4.55
C LYS A 229 7.26 30.40 4.42
N ILE A 230 8.29 29.55 4.29
CA ILE A 230 9.68 30.00 4.14
C ILE A 230 9.83 30.83 2.86
N ARG A 231 9.26 30.38 1.74
CA ARG A 231 9.30 31.10 0.46
C ARG A 231 8.60 32.45 0.57
N LEU A 232 7.39 32.47 1.13
CA LEU A 232 6.64 33.71 1.36
C LEU A 232 7.45 34.68 2.23
N LYS A 233 8.00 34.21 3.35
CA LYS A 233 8.79 35.03 4.27
C LYS A 233 10.06 35.55 3.62
N LEU A 234 10.73 34.74 2.81
CA LEU A 234 11.91 35.15 2.06
C LEU A 234 11.57 36.27 1.06
N THR A 235 10.47 36.14 0.31
CA THR A 235 9.98 37.20 -0.58
C THR A 235 9.67 38.48 0.18
N GLU A 236 9.01 38.40 1.35
CA GLU A 236 8.75 39.56 2.19
C GLU A 236 10.06 40.24 2.64
N ILE A 237 11.08 39.46 3.01
CA ILE A 237 12.41 39.97 3.40
C ILE A 237 13.11 40.65 2.21
N GLU A 238 13.05 40.06 1.02
CA GLU A 238 13.67 40.61 -0.20
C GLU A 238 13.00 41.90 -0.68
N GLN A 239 11.71 42.06 -0.38
CA GLN A 239 10.92 43.25 -0.70
C GLN A 239 10.93 44.31 0.41
N LEU A 240 11.71 44.11 1.48
CA LEU A 240 11.83 45.11 2.55
C LEU A 240 12.44 46.40 2.00
N ASN A 241 11.57 47.39 1.79
CA ASN A 241 11.97 48.76 1.47
C ASN A 241 12.39 49.50 2.75
N TYR A 242 13.34 48.95 3.51
CA TYR A 242 13.92 49.56 4.71
C TYR A 242 15.22 50.29 4.33
N PRO A 243 15.72 51.31 5.06
CA PRO A 243 16.98 51.98 4.73
C PRO A 243 18.13 51.02 5.00
N ASP A 244 18.39 50.19 4.01
CA ASP A 244 19.55 49.35 3.89
C ASP A 244 20.38 49.91 2.74
N SER A 245 21.69 49.97 2.94
CA SER A 245 22.59 50.33 1.85
C SER A 245 22.45 49.24 0.78
N SER A 246 22.31 49.63 -0.49
CA SER A 246 22.21 48.64 -1.59
C SER A 246 23.44 47.73 -1.69
N ASN A 247 24.53 48.09 -1.02
CA ASN A 247 25.80 47.36 -1.01
C ASN A 247 25.98 46.47 0.23
N ASP A 248 25.22 46.67 1.32
CA ASP A 248 25.25 45.86 2.54
C ASP A 248 23.90 45.96 3.28
N PRO A 249 22.97 45.01 3.00
CA PRO A 249 21.64 45.05 3.57
C PRO A 249 21.60 44.37 4.96
N ILE A 250 21.89 45.13 6.01
CA ILE A 250 21.93 44.72 7.42
C ILE A 250 20.60 44.12 7.88
N ALA A 251 19.46 44.73 7.55
CA ALA A 251 18.16 44.26 8.01
C ALA A 251 17.75 42.96 7.30
N ALA A 252 17.95 42.89 5.97
CA ALA A 252 17.67 41.67 5.23
C ALA A 252 18.58 40.52 5.69
N ASN A 253 19.86 40.79 5.93
CA ASN A 253 20.82 39.81 6.44
C ASN A 253 20.44 39.31 7.84
N TYR A 254 19.97 40.19 8.73
CA TYR A 254 19.44 39.82 10.05
C TYR A 254 18.26 38.84 9.93
N PHE A 255 17.25 39.15 9.11
CA PHE A 255 16.08 38.27 8.96
C PHE A 255 16.41 36.96 8.25
N LYS A 256 17.36 36.97 7.29
CA LYS A 256 17.90 35.76 6.68
C LYS A 256 18.64 34.90 7.71
N ALA A 257 19.35 35.50 8.67
CA ALA A 257 19.96 34.77 9.78
C ALA A 257 18.88 34.13 10.68
N GLN A 258 17.79 34.83 10.97
CA GLN A 258 16.65 34.27 11.70
C GLN A 258 15.97 33.11 10.94
N LEU A 259 15.83 33.20 9.61
CA LEU A 259 15.37 32.08 8.77
C LEU A 259 16.29 30.86 8.87
N ASN A 260 17.61 31.04 9.07
CA ASN A 260 18.54 29.94 9.31
C ASN A 260 18.35 29.27 10.68
N GLU A 261 17.62 29.88 11.61
CA GLU A 261 17.34 29.30 12.93
C GLU A 261 15.95 28.64 12.99
N ALA A 262 15.14 28.79 11.94
CA ALA A 262 13.75 28.35 11.89
C ALA A 262 13.61 26.90 11.37
N ASP A 263 13.28 25.97 12.27
CA ASP A 263 13.00 24.56 11.99
C ASP A 263 11.50 24.20 12.11
N THR A 264 10.63 25.21 12.26
CA THR A 264 9.18 25.05 12.48
C THR A 264 8.41 26.22 11.91
N ASP A 265 7.14 25.98 11.57
CA ASP A 265 6.19 27.00 11.11
C ASP A 265 6.11 28.21 12.04
N ASP A 266 6.04 27.97 13.35
CA ASP A 266 5.90 29.04 14.35
C ASP A 266 7.15 29.93 14.42
N LYS A 267 8.33 29.34 14.26
CA LYS A 267 9.58 30.12 14.18
C LYS A 267 9.66 30.96 12.92
N VAL A 268 9.15 30.47 11.79
CA VAL A 268 9.07 31.26 10.54
C VAL A 268 8.11 32.44 10.70
N ASP A 269 6.96 32.22 11.34
CA ASP A 269 5.99 33.29 11.59
C ASP A 269 6.54 34.38 12.54
N ALA A 270 7.42 34.00 13.47
CA ALA A 270 8.01 34.91 14.47
C ALA A 270 9.11 35.85 13.93
N ILE A 271 9.62 35.64 12.71
CA ILE A 271 10.79 36.36 12.19
C ILE A 271 10.57 37.88 12.14
N PHE A 272 9.36 38.32 11.81
CA PHE A 272 8.98 39.73 11.98
C PHE A 272 8.36 39.95 13.35
N SER A 273 9.21 40.34 14.31
CA SER A 273 8.71 40.75 15.61
C SER A 273 7.74 41.93 15.48
N LYS A 274 6.83 42.08 16.45
CA LYS A 274 5.90 43.23 16.52
C LYS A 274 6.63 44.58 16.43
N GLN A 275 7.82 44.65 17.02
CA GLN A 275 8.66 45.85 16.99
C GLN A 275 9.19 46.15 15.58
N TRP A 276 9.63 45.14 14.84
CA TRP A 276 10.08 45.31 13.46
C TRP A 276 8.94 45.69 12.52
N ASN A 277 7.76 45.09 12.68
CA ASN A 277 6.57 45.48 11.93
C ASN A 277 6.21 46.96 12.13
N ALA A 278 6.34 47.47 13.37
CA ALA A 278 6.13 48.89 13.65
C ALA A 278 7.18 49.78 12.97
N LYS A 279 8.46 49.39 13.01
CA LYS A 279 9.55 50.13 12.34
C LYS A 279 9.39 50.18 10.82
N ILE A 280 9.08 49.05 10.19
CA ILE A 280 8.83 48.96 8.73
C ILE A 280 7.64 49.84 8.34
N LYS A 281 6.54 49.78 9.11
CA LYS A 281 5.35 50.61 8.88
C LYS A 281 5.67 52.10 8.96
N TYR A 282 6.38 52.52 10.01
CA TYR A 282 6.77 53.92 10.20
C TYR A 282 7.64 54.41 9.04
N TRP A 283 8.62 53.60 8.61
CA TRP A 283 9.48 53.93 7.50
C TRP A 283 8.73 54.05 6.16
N ASN A 284 7.82 53.13 5.86
CA ASN A 284 6.98 53.22 4.67
C ASN A 284 6.11 54.47 4.67
N GLN A 285 5.56 54.86 5.83
CA GLN A 285 4.82 56.12 5.98
C GLN A 285 5.71 57.35 5.75
N LEU A 286 6.96 57.31 6.24
CA LEU A 286 7.93 58.36 6.01
C LEU A 286 8.23 58.50 4.50
N LEU A 287 8.54 57.40 3.81
CA LEU A 287 8.80 57.40 2.38
C LEU A 287 7.62 57.94 1.56
N GLN A 288 6.38 57.58 1.89
CA GLN A 288 5.19 58.12 1.24
C GLN A 288 5.07 59.64 1.43
N LYS A 289 5.26 60.14 2.65
CA LYS A 289 5.24 61.59 2.94
C LYS A 289 6.32 62.33 2.16
N ILE A 290 7.49 61.73 2.02
CA ILE A 290 8.61 62.29 1.28
C ILE A 290 8.35 62.27 -0.23
N SER A 291 7.82 61.18 -0.77
CA SER A 291 7.51 61.04 -2.20
C SER A 291 6.48 62.06 -2.69
N ASN A 292 5.61 62.54 -1.80
CA ASN A 292 4.56 63.52 -2.10
C ASN A 292 5.04 64.98 -2.05
N ASN A 293 6.33 65.22 -1.78
CA ASN A 293 6.88 66.57 -1.63
C ASN A 293 8.12 66.74 -2.52
N GLU A 294 7.99 67.45 -3.65
CA GLU A 294 9.04 67.58 -4.69
C GLU A 294 10.37 68.12 -4.18
N HIS A 295 10.36 69.03 -3.19
CA HIS A 295 11.59 69.54 -2.56
C HIS A 295 12.37 68.47 -1.77
N HIS A 296 11.70 67.40 -1.38
CA HIS A 296 12.22 66.36 -0.51
C HIS A 296 12.91 65.21 -1.26
N GLN A 297 12.66 65.06 -2.57
CA GLN A 297 13.41 64.16 -3.45
C GLN A 297 14.90 64.54 -3.52
N ARG A 298 15.22 65.85 -3.50
CA ARG A 298 16.60 66.36 -3.41
C ARG A 298 17.24 66.06 -2.05
N LEU A 299 16.46 66.11 -0.96
CA LEU A 299 16.93 65.81 0.39
C LEU A 299 17.21 64.30 0.58
N LEU A 300 16.38 63.43 0.00
CA LEU A 300 16.60 61.97 -0.03
C LEU A 300 17.90 61.60 -0.73
N HIS A 301 18.22 62.26 -1.85
CA HIS A 301 19.48 62.06 -2.55
C HIS A 301 20.68 62.46 -1.67
N GLN A 302 20.54 63.53 -0.88
CA GLN A 302 21.57 63.97 0.05
C GLN A 302 21.71 63.06 1.29
N LEU A 303 20.60 62.62 1.89
CA LEU A 303 20.59 61.74 3.07
C LEU A 303 21.11 60.34 2.77
N LYS A 304 20.80 59.79 1.59
CA LYS A 304 21.41 58.55 1.10
C LYS A 304 22.93 58.63 0.98
N ASN A 305 23.50 59.82 0.80
CA ASN A 305 24.94 60.03 0.67
C ASN A 305 25.62 60.46 1.99
N THR A 306 24.90 61.05 2.94
CA THR A 306 25.49 61.58 4.20
C THR A 306 25.54 60.57 5.35
N PHE A 307 24.66 59.57 5.39
CA PHE A 307 24.71 58.54 6.45
C PHE A 307 25.86 57.52 6.30
N PHE A 308 26.64 57.56 5.21
CA PHE A 308 27.77 56.65 4.95
C PHE A 308 29.17 57.24 5.23
N TRP A 309 29.29 58.42 5.85
CA TRP A 309 30.59 59.07 6.09
C TRP A 309 30.84 59.55 7.53
N LYS A 310 30.42 58.76 8.53
CA LYS A 310 31.04 58.81 9.86
C LYS A 310 31.41 57.41 10.32
N GLN A 311 32.58 56.98 9.83
CA GLN A 311 33.53 56.18 10.61
C GLN A 311 33.82 56.90 11.93
#